data_AF-A0A497KT57-F1
#
_entry.id   AF-A0A497KT57-F1
#
_cell.length_a   1.000
_cell.length_b   1.000
_cell.length_c   1.000
_cell.angle_alpha   90.00
_cell.angle_beta   90.00
_cell.angle_gamma   90.00
#
_symmetry.space_group_name_H-M   'P 1'
#
loop_
_entity.id
_entity.type
_entity.pdbx_description
1 polymer ?
#
loop_
_entity_poly.entity_id
_entity_poly.type
_entity_poly.pdbx_seq_one_letter_code
_entity_poly.pdbx_strand_id
1 'polypeptide(L)'
;MENRKWKLDLNVYVFHSKQKGLTRLLVGGLHGREWKTTKPVLETFIEEEKPLNGKFVVVPFLTKNRRYISTLDKTYYETKEGKRLLALIQRYNPDIYIELHCYRKSAYQLLVDPERKHKKGAPPFVELENGVLMGSVSPYLLSKFSFKLAFALEIPCKNFGSEEVVLNLIRLVKDSKSPEEVLERWKLKYPLKIEKAERLLYEWLTSLGDIKRFD
;
A
#
# COMPACT_ATOMS: atom_id res chain seq x y z
N MET A 1 1.11 -9.44 -40.08
CA MET A 1 1.96 -8.68 -39.13
C MET A 1 1.82 -9.27 -37.75
N GLU A 2 2.89 -9.96 -37.37
CA GLU A 2 3.38 -10.43 -36.08
C GLU A 2 2.66 -10.04 -34.76
N ASN A 3 2.32 -11.11 -34.02
CA ASN A 3 2.17 -11.24 -32.57
C ASN A 3 2.57 -10.06 -31.68
N ARG A 4 1.70 -9.73 -30.72
CA ARG A 4 2.11 -9.47 -29.32
C ARG A 4 0.96 -9.75 -28.32
N LYS A 5 0.79 -11.03 -28.00
CA LYS A 5 0.23 -11.47 -26.71
C LYS A 5 1.09 -10.93 -25.57
N TRP A 6 0.55 -10.00 -24.78
CA TRP A 6 0.94 -9.81 -23.38
C TRP A 6 -0.33 -9.59 -22.55
N LYS A 7 -1.17 -10.63 -22.48
CA LYS A 7 -2.02 -10.81 -21.29
C LYS A 7 -1.05 -11.15 -20.17
N LEU A 8 -0.66 -10.14 -19.39
CA LEU A 8 -0.23 -10.39 -18.02
C LEU A 8 -1.44 -11.02 -17.33
N ASP A 9 -1.40 -12.34 -17.13
CA ASP A 9 -2.25 -13.00 -16.14
C ASP A 9 -1.84 -12.42 -14.79
N LEU A 10 -2.68 -11.50 -14.31
CA LEU A 10 -2.55 -10.96 -12.97
C LEU A 10 -3.00 -12.08 -12.05
N ASN A 11 -2.09 -12.61 -11.25
CA ASN A 11 -2.48 -13.51 -10.19
C ASN A 11 -3.18 -12.67 -9.12
N VAL A 12 -4.48 -12.88 -8.95
CA VAL A 12 -5.26 -12.28 -7.87
C VAL A 12 -5.63 -13.39 -6.91
N TYR A 13 -5.12 -13.31 -5.68
CA TYR A 13 -5.38 -14.29 -4.64
C TYR A 13 -6.45 -13.73 -3.73
N VAL A 14 -7.51 -14.51 -3.50
CA VAL A 14 -8.65 -14.09 -2.69
C VAL A 14 -8.84 -15.08 -1.56
N PHE A 15 -8.64 -14.61 -0.33
CA PHE A 15 -8.82 -15.39 0.88
C PHE A 15 -10.13 -14.98 1.57
N HIS A 16 -10.89 -15.98 1.99
CA HIS A 16 -12.16 -15.80 2.70
C HIS A 16 -12.10 -16.50 4.06
N SER A 17 -12.42 -15.76 5.12
CA SER A 17 -12.80 -16.34 6.41
C SER A 17 -14.28 -16.76 6.38
N LYS A 18 -14.64 -17.71 7.24
CA LYS A 18 -16.03 -18.02 7.57
C LYS A 18 -16.68 -16.90 8.39
N GLN A 19 -15.89 -16.16 9.17
CA GLN A 19 -16.36 -15.04 9.95
C GLN A 19 -16.46 -13.79 9.07
N LYS A 20 -17.62 -13.11 9.09
CA LYS A 20 -17.77 -11.80 8.43
C LYS A 20 -16.80 -10.78 9.05
N GLY A 21 -16.35 -9.82 8.26
CA GLY A 21 -15.38 -8.82 8.69
C GLY A 21 -14.94 -7.92 7.54
N LEU A 22 -13.83 -7.23 7.73
CA LEU A 22 -13.30 -6.26 6.75
C LEU A 22 -12.93 -6.92 5.42
N THR A 23 -13.02 -6.16 4.34
CA THR A 23 -12.36 -6.48 3.07
C THR A 23 -11.05 -5.71 2.97
N ARG A 24 -9.95 -6.44 2.80
CA ARG A 24 -8.60 -5.88 2.66
C ARG A 24 -8.08 -6.11 1.26
N LEU A 25 -7.45 -5.11 0.66
CA LEU A 25 -6.79 -5.22 -0.65
C LEU A 25 -5.33 -4.78 -0.53
N LEU A 26 -4.41 -5.69 -0.81
CA LEU A 26 -2.98 -5.47 -0.84
C LEU A 26 -2.46 -5.61 -2.28
N VAL A 27 -1.79 -4.56 -2.75
CA VAL A 27 -1.27 -4.49 -4.12
C VAL A 27 0.23 -4.22 -4.09
N GLY A 28 1.00 -5.12 -4.70
CA GLY A 28 2.42 -4.94 -4.94
C GLY A 28 2.73 -4.59 -6.39
N GLY A 29 4.00 -4.28 -6.67
CA GLY A 29 4.53 -4.17 -8.03
C GLY A 29 3.78 -3.17 -8.91
N LEU A 30 3.48 -1.98 -8.36
CA LEU A 30 2.79 -0.90 -9.07
C LEU A 30 3.68 -0.28 -10.15
N HIS A 31 5.00 -0.25 -9.94
CA HIS A 31 5.94 0.32 -10.92
C HIS A 31 6.98 -0.68 -11.44
N GLY A 32 7.24 -0.61 -12.75
CA GLY A 32 8.41 -1.17 -13.41
C GLY A 32 8.82 -2.55 -12.91
N ARG A 33 10.00 -2.61 -12.26
CA ARG A 33 10.61 -3.85 -11.74
C ARG A 33 10.49 -4.00 -10.22
N GLU A 34 9.68 -3.18 -9.55
CA GLU A 34 9.46 -3.26 -8.09
C GLU A 34 8.92 -4.64 -7.69
N TRP A 35 8.14 -5.27 -8.57
CA TRP A 35 7.65 -6.64 -8.38
C TRP A 35 8.74 -7.64 -8.05
N LYS A 36 9.98 -7.44 -8.50
CA LYS A 36 11.09 -8.37 -8.18
C LYS A 36 11.42 -8.39 -6.69
N THR A 37 11.07 -7.33 -5.96
CA THR A 37 11.24 -7.24 -4.51
C THR A 37 9.91 -7.46 -3.79
N THR A 38 8.81 -6.90 -4.28
CA THR A 38 7.52 -7.01 -3.58
C THR A 38 6.87 -8.38 -3.75
N LYS A 39 6.99 -9.01 -4.93
CA LYS A 39 6.33 -10.29 -5.22
C LYS A 39 6.79 -11.41 -4.27
N PRO A 40 8.09 -11.63 -3.99
CA PRO A 40 8.52 -12.65 -3.04
C PRO A 40 7.91 -12.49 -1.65
N VAL A 41 7.87 -11.26 -1.12
CA VAL A 41 7.23 -10.96 0.18
C VAL A 41 5.75 -11.34 0.17
N LEU A 42 5.06 -10.98 -0.91
CA LEU A 42 3.63 -11.29 -1.05
C LEU A 42 3.37 -12.77 -1.29
N GLU A 43 4.27 -13.48 -1.96
CA GLU A 43 4.19 -14.94 -2.13
C GLU A 43 4.35 -15.67 -0.80
N THR A 44 5.31 -15.26 0.04
CA THR A 44 5.40 -15.77 1.42
C THR A 44 4.10 -15.56 2.18
N PHE A 45 3.52 -14.34 2.12
CA PHE A 45 2.23 -14.07 2.78
C PHE A 45 1.07 -14.90 2.21
N ILE A 46 1.07 -15.20 0.92
CA ILE A 46 0.02 -15.99 0.24
C ILE A 46 0.03 -17.45 0.70
N GLU A 47 1.20 -17.97 1.07
CA GLU A 47 1.37 -19.33 1.58
C GLU A 47 0.92 -19.49 3.05
N GLU A 48 0.68 -18.39 3.75
CA GLU A 48 0.22 -18.38 5.15
C GLU A 48 -1.28 -18.74 5.28
N GLU A 49 -1.71 -18.89 6.53
CA GLU A 49 -3.10 -19.14 6.85
C GLU A 49 -4.03 -17.98 6.44
N LYS A 50 -5.26 -18.35 6.11
CA LYS A 50 -6.37 -17.45 5.77
C LYS A 50 -6.58 -16.40 6.88
N PRO A 51 -7.15 -15.22 6.59
CA PRO A 51 -7.48 -14.26 7.64
C PRO A 51 -8.46 -14.87 8.64
N LEU A 52 -8.32 -14.50 9.92
CA LEU A 52 -9.27 -14.92 10.94
C LEU A 52 -10.68 -14.38 10.67
N ASN A 53 -10.80 -13.20 10.05
CA ASN A 53 -12.08 -12.56 9.75
C ASN A 53 -12.10 -11.84 8.39
N GLY A 54 -13.27 -11.81 7.77
CA GLY A 54 -13.52 -11.08 6.53
C GLY A 54 -12.80 -11.67 5.32
N LYS A 55 -12.33 -10.77 4.46
CA LYS A 55 -11.71 -11.09 3.16
C LYS A 55 -10.36 -10.40 3.03
N PHE A 56 -9.40 -11.09 2.45
CA PHE A 56 -8.09 -10.52 2.10
C PHE A 56 -7.79 -10.80 0.64
N VAL A 57 -7.55 -9.76 -0.15
CA VAL A 57 -7.21 -9.84 -1.57
C VAL A 57 -5.77 -9.42 -1.75
N VAL A 58 -4.96 -10.25 -2.41
CA VAL A 58 -3.55 -9.97 -2.69
C VAL A 58 -3.31 -9.96 -4.19
N VAL A 59 -2.68 -8.89 -4.67
CA VAL A 59 -2.26 -8.72 -6.05
C VAL A 59 -0.75 -8.51 -6.07
N PRO A 60 0.06 -9.56 -6.35
CA PRO A 60 1.51 -9.47 -6.15
C PRO A 60 2.23 -8.47 -7.05
N PHE A 61 1.68 -8.21 -8.24
CA PHE A 61 2.19 -7.21 -9.17
C PHE A 61 1.07 -6.70 -10.10
N LEU A 62 1.10 -5.42 -10.46
CA LEU A 62 0.28 -4.86 -11.54
C LEU A 62 1.02 -4.81 -12.88
N THR A 63 2.35 -4.67 -12.83
CA THR A 63 3.20 -4.57 -14.01
C THR A 63 4.58 -5.19 -13.78
N LYS A 64 5.23 -5.58 -14.88
CA LYS A 64 6.56 -6.21 -14.84
C LYS A 64 7.70 -5.37 -15.41
N ASN A 65 7.42 -4.47 -16.35
CA ASN A 65 8.46 -3.79 -17.13
C ASN A 65 8.00 -2.44 -17.73
N ARG A 66 7.17 -1.70 -16.99
CA ARG A 66 6.75 -0.37 -17.42
C ARG A 66 7.73 0.72 -17.03
N ARG A 67 7.78 1.81 -17.82
CA ARG A 67 8.40 3.07 -17.42
C ARG A 67 7.73 3.58 -16.14
N TYR A 68 8.54 4.06 -15.20
CA TYR A 68 8.05 4.63 -13.95
C TYR A 68 7.20 5.87 -14.21
N ILE A 69 6.00 5.90 -13.63
CA ILE A 69 5.15 7.07 -13.46
C ILE A 69 4.69 7.03 -12.01
N SER A 70 4.85 8.13 -11.27
CA SER A 70 4.48 8.18 -9.85
C SER A 70 2.97 7.99 -9.68
N THR A 71 2.55 7.27 -8.63
CA THR A 71 1.13 7.20 -8.24
C THR A 71 0.58 8.56 -7.79
N LEU A 72 1.43 9.55 -7.47
CA LEU A 72 0.99 10.92 -7.20
C LEU A 72 0.60 11.68 -8.48
N ASP A 73 1.08 11.24 -9.64
CA ASP A 73 0.72 11.82 -10.93
C ASP A 73 -0.61 11.22 -11.41
N LYS A 74 -1.61 12.08 -11.66
CA LYS A 74 -2.93 11.66 -12.12
C LYS A 74 -2.88 10.85 -13.43
N THR A 75 -1.88 11.10 -14.28
CA THR A 75 -1.70 10.36 -15.53
C THR A 75 -1.39 8.88 -15.30
N TYR A 76 -0.86 8.47 -14.12
CA TYR A 76 -0.71 7.06 -13.76
C TYR A 76 -2.05 6.31 -13.89
N TYR A 77 -3.15 6.93 -13.48
CA TYR A 77 -4.47 6.31 -13.46
C TYR A 77 -5.13 6.16 -14.83
N GLU A 78 -4.58 6.82 -15.85
CA GLU A 78 -5.04 6.71 -17.25
C GLU A 78 -4.40 5.52 -17.97
N THR A 79 -3.34 4.98 -17.38
CA THR A 79 -2.54 3.87 -17.90
C THR A 79 -3.30 2.55 -17.74
N LYS A 80 -2.83 1.50 -18.43
CA LYS A 80 -3.44 0.17 -18.31
C LYS A 80 -3.38 -0.34 -16.86
N GLU A 81 -2.26 -0.15 -16.19
CA GLU A 81 -2.00 -0.50 -14.80
C GLU A 81 -2.87 0.31 -13.84
N GLY A 82 -2.92 1.63 -14.03
CA GLY A 82 -3.76 2.51 -13.22
C GLY A 82 -5.24 2.16 -13.35
N LYS A 83 -5.74 1.97 -14.57
CA LYS A 83 -7.13 1.52 -14.82
C LYS A 83 -7.42 0.17 -14.19
N ARG A 84 -6.46 -0.76 -14.22
CA ARG A 84 -6.59 -2.05 -13.53
C ARG A 84 -6.65 -1.90 -12.02
N LEU A 85 -5.81 -1.04 -11.45
CA LEU A 85 -5.84 -0.74 -10.01
C LEU A 85 -7.21 -0.19 -9.61
N LEU A 86 -7.72 0.81 -10.34
CA LEU A 86 -9.04 1.37 -10.10
C LEU A 86 -10.14 0.30 -10.20
N ALA A 87 -10.09 -0.58 -11.20
CA ALA A 87 -11.05 -1.67 -11.37
C ALA A 87 -10.98 -2.68 -10.22
N LEU A 88 -9.79 -2.99 -9.68
CA LEU A 88 -9.63 -3.87 -8.52
C LEU A 88 -10.22 -3.24 -7.26
N ILE A 89 -9.92 -1.97 -7.02
CA ILE A 89 -10.47 -1.23 -5.88
C ILE A 89 -12.01 -1.18 -5.98
N GLN A 90 -12.56 -0.84 -7.16
CA GLN A 90 -14.00 -0.80 -7.36
C GLN A 90 -14.66 -2.17 -7.22
N ARG A 91 -14.04 -3.24 -7.73
CA ARG A 91 -14.56 -4.61 -7.66
C ARG A 91 -14.64 -5.13 -6.22
N TYR A 92 -13.60 -4.88 -5.44
CA TYR A 92 -13.50 -5.44 -4.08
C TYR A 92 -14.02 -4.51 -3.00
N ASN A 93 -14.12 -3.20 -3.27
CA ASN A 93 -14.58 -2.16 -2.36
C ASN A 93 -13.96 -2.32 -0.95
N PRO A 94 -12.63 -2.25 -0.82
CA PRO A 94 -11.95 -2.62 0.42
C PRO A 94 -12.17 -1.58 1.53
N ASP A 95 -12.36 -2.06 2.76
CA ASP A 95 -12.26 -1.24 3.96
C ASP A 95 -10.82 -0.77 4.19
N ILE A 96 -9.85 -1.66 3.96
CA ILE A 96 -8.41 -1.39 4.12
C ILE A 96 -7.69 -1.59 2.79
N TYR A 97 -6.98 -0.56 2.33
CA TYR A 97 -6.18 -0.59 1.11
C TYR A 97 -4.69 -0.40 1.40
N ILE A 98 -3.86 -1.26 0.82
CA ILE A 98 -2.42 -1.30 1.07
C ILE A 98 -1.66 -1.32 -0.24
N GLU A 99 -0.73 -0.39 -0.42
CA GLU A 99 0.26 -0.43 -1.49
C GLU A 99 1.60 -0.90 -0.94
N LEU A 100 2.21 -1.89 -1.57
CA LEU A 100 3.59 -2.30 -1.29
C LEU A 100 4.49 -1.93 -2.46
N HIS A 101 5.45 -1.07 -2.19
CA HIS A 101 6.42 -0.55 -3.13
C HIS A 101 7.85 -0.95 -2.74
N CYS A 102 8.79 -0.70 -3.64
CA CYS A 102 10.19 -0.67 -3.25
C CYS A 102 10.90 0.58 -3.78
N TYR A 103 11.82 1.09 -2.97
CA TYR A 103 12.62 2.25 -3.29
C TYR A 103 14.10 1.90 -3.43
N ARG A 104 14.81 2.64 -4.29
CA ARG A 104 16.28 2.56 -4.37
C ARG A 104 16.89 3.35 -3.21
N LYS A 105 18.05 2.94 -2.70
CA LYS A 105 18.77 3.66 -1.63
C LYS A 105 18.89 5.17 -1.86
N SER A 106 19.12 5.60 -3.11
CA SER A 106 19.20 7.02 -3.47
C SER A 106 17.88 7.80 -3.32
N ALA A 107 16.73 7.12 -3.31
CA ALA A 107 15.42 7.72 -3.12
C ALA A 107 15.04 7.86 -1.64
N TYR A 108 15.75 7.21 -0.71
CA TYR A 108 15.41 7.21 0.71
C TYR A 108 15.24 8.63 1.26
N GLN A 109 16.26 9.49 1.08
CA GLN A 109 16.23 10.86 1.59
C GLN A 109 15.09 11.69 0.99
N LEU A 110 14.66 11.39 -0.24
CA LEU A 110 13.53 12.06 -0.89
C LEU A 110 12.17 11.60 -0.34
N LEU A 111 12.08 10.36 0.16
CA LEU A 111 10.86 9.80 0.71
C LEU A 111 10.59 10.30 2.13
N VAL A 112 11.65 10.46 2.94
CA VAL A 112 11.55 10.91 4.34
C VAL A 112 11.75 12.42 4.51
N ASP A 113 11.98 13.15 3.41
CA ASP A 113 12.21 14.60 3.41
C ASP A 113 11.05 15.34 4.10
N PRO A 114 11.27 16.07 5.20
CA PRO A 114 10.23 16.86 5.87
C PRO A 114 9.49 17.81 4.92
N GLU A 115 10.19 18.32 3.90
CA GLU A 115 9.64 19.22 2.88
C GLU A 115 8.95 18.49 1.72
N ARG A 116 8.82 17.16 1.77
CA ARG A 116 8.19 16.36 0.71
C ARG A 116 6.76 16.83 0.43
N LYS A 117 6.03 17.28 1.46
CA LYS A 117 4.69 17.85 1.28
C LYS A 117 4.72 19.05 0.33
N HIS A 118 5.63 19.98 0.54
CA HIS A 118 5.79 21.16 -0.32
C HIS A 118 6.35 20.81 -1.70
N LYS A 119 7.33 19.89 -1.76
CA LYS A 119 8.04 19.52 -2.99
C LYS A 119 7.26 18.58 -3.91
N LYS A 120 6.38 17.73 -3.36
CA LYS A 120 5.72 16.62 -4.05
C LYS A 120 4.21 16.56 -3.83
N GLY A 121 3.65 17.40 -2.98
CA GLY A 121 2.22 17.42 -2.69
C GLY A 121 1.75 16.26 -1.81
N ALA A 122 2.65 15.53 -1.16
CA ALA A 122 2.33 14.41 -0.27
C ALA A 122 3.30 14.37 0.94
N PRO A 123 2.85 13.95 2.13
CA PRO A 123 3.65 14.00 3.35
C PRO A 123 4.91 13.12 3.27
N PRO A 124 5.94 13.38 4.08
CA PRO A 124 7.06 12.47 4.25
C PRO A 124 6.59 11.09 4.71
N PHE A 125 7.31 10.06 4.27
CA PHE A 125 7.23 8.74 4.87
C PHE A 125 7.91 8.73 6.24
N VAL A 126 7.45 7.84 7.12
CA VAL A 126 8.07 7.57 8.43
C VAL A 126 8.73 6.20 8.41
N GLU A 127 10.00 6.14 8.82
CA GLU A 127 10.71 4.86 8.94
C GLU A 127 10.31 4.10 10.21
N LEU A 128 9.75 2.90 10.03
CA LEU A 128 9.32 1.99 11.07
C LEU A 128 10.46 1.15 11.63
N GLU A 129 11.14 0.36 10.80
CA GLU A 129 12.24 -0.52 11.19
C GLU A 129 12.93 -1.06 9.93
N ASN A 130 14.26 -1.26 9.96
CA ASN A 130 15.03 -1.86 8.87
C ASN A 130 14.77 -1.24 7.48
N GLY A 131 14.63 0.08 7.41
CA GLY A 131 14.33 0.79 6.18
C GLY A 131 12.89 0.62 5.67
N VAL A 132 12.00 -0.07 6.39
CA VAL A 132 10.56 -0.08 6.06
C VAL A 132 9.98 1.30 6.34
N LEU A 133 9.45 1.92 5.30
CA LEU A 133 8.85 3.23 5.33
C LEU A 133 7.32 3.10 5.24
N MET A 134 6.60 3.90 6.01
CA MET A 134 5.14 3.99 5.97
C MET A 134 4.69 5.41 5.59
N GLY A 135 3.70 5.50 4.71
CA GLY A 135 3.14 6.78 4.25
C GLY A 135 1.72 6.64 3.73
N SER A 136 1.17 7.73 3.20
CA SER A 136 -0.16 7.71 2.58
C SER A 136 -0.12 7.14 1.16
N VAL A 137 -1.26 6.62 0.71
CA VAL A 137 -1.50 6.44 -0.73
C VAL A 137 -1.73 7.79 -1.42
N SER A 138 -1.86 7.76 -2.75
CA SER A 138 -2.09 8.95 -3.57
C SER A 138 -3.37 9.71 -3.19
N PRO A 139 -3.34 11.06 -3.16
CA PRO A 139 -4.55 11.86 -2.90
C PRO A 139 -5.62 11.63 -3.95
N TYR A 140 -5.24 11.26 -5.18
CA TYR A 140 -6.19 10.91 -6.22
C TYR A 140 -7.06 9.71 -5.82
N LEU A 141 -6.47 8.67 -5.23
CA LEU A 141 -7.22 7.51 -4.75
C LEU A 141 -8.13 7.88 -3.58
N LEU A 142 -7.62 8.68 -2.63
CA LEU A 142 -8.40 9.14 -1.48
C LEU A 142 -9.60 10.02 -1.91
N SER A 143 -9.45 10.81 -2.98
CA SER A 143 -10.55 11.61 -3.54
C SER A 143 -11.62 10.78 -4.27
N LYS A 144 -11.32 9.52 -4.62
CA LYS A 144 -12.19 8.66 -5.43
C LYS A 144 -12.85 7.53 -4.64
N PHE A 145 -12.26 7.12 -3.53
CA PHE A 145 -12.69 5.95 -2.78
C PHE A 145 -12.68 6.22 -1.28
N SER A 146 -13.71 5.72 -0.60
CA SER A 146 -13.88 5.87 0.85
C SER A 146 -13.29 4.67 1.59
N PHE A 147 -11.97 4.60 1.67
CA PHE A 147 -11.29 3.62 2.52
C PHE A 147 -11.44 4.02 4.00
N LYS A 148 -11.61 3.05 4.89
CA LYS A 148 -11.50 3.31 6.33
C LYS A 148 -10.04 3.46 6.76
N LEU A 149 -9.13 2.76 6.09
CA LEU A 149 -7.69 2.90 6.24
C LEU A 149 -6.98 2.65 4.91
N ALA A 150 -6.11 3.56 4.49
CA ALA A 150 -5.30 3.38 3.29
C ALA A 150 -3.87 3.89 3.50
N PHE A 151 -2.88 3.05 3.20
CA PHE A 151 -1.47 3.39 3.40
C PHE A 151 -0.56 2.70 2.39
N ALA A 152 0.62 3.26 2.22
CA ALA A 152 1.70 2.70 1.43
C ALA A 152 2.84 2.25 2.35
N LEU A 153 3.37 1.07 2.07
CA LEU A 153 4.62 0.55 2.62
C LEU A 153 5.68 0.57 1.52
N GLU A 154 6.86 1.05 1.86
CA GLU A 154 8.01 1.22 0.97
C GLU A 154 9.20 0.47 1.58
N ILE A 155 9.78 -0.47 0.85
CA ILE A 155 10.96 -1.23 1.31
C ILE A 155 12.18 -1.00 0.39
N PRO A 156 13.42 -1.10 0.89
CA PRO A 156 14.57 -0.95 0.02
C PRO A 156 14.63 -2.09 -1.00
N CYS A 157 14.68 -1.76 -2.29
CA CYS A 157 14.83 -2.76 -3.34
C CYS A 157 16.17 -3.51 -3.16
N LYS A 158 16.12 -4.85 -3.17
CA LYS A 158 17.29 -5.74 -3.03
C LYS A 158 18.01 -5.65 -1.67
N ASN A 159 17.30 -5.31 -0.60
CA ASN A 159 17.85 -5.36 0.75
C ASN A 159 17.16 -6.46 1.58
N PHE A 160 17.97 -7.29 2.22
CA PHE A 160 17.50 -8.35 3.12
C PHE A 160 17.22 -7.78 4.52
N GLY A 161 16.14 -8.23 5.15
CA GLY A 161 15.77 -7.89 6.54
C GLY A 161 14.60 -6.92 6.67
N SER A 162 14.09 -6.38 5.56
CA SER A 162 12.88 -5.54 5.55
C SER A 162 11.59 -6.35 5.32
N GLU A 163 11.74 -7.55 4.76
CA GLU A 163 10.63 -8.44 4.40
C GLU A 163 9.85 -8.88 5.64
N GLU A 164 10.54 -9.30 6.70
CA GLU A 164 9.90 -9.79 7.92
C GLU A 164 9.17 -8.67 8.68
N VAL A 165 9.69 -7.44 8.62
CA VAL A 165 9.00 -6.27 9.19
C VAL A 165 7.68 -6.05 8.44
N VAL A 166 7.70 -6.07 7.10
CA VAL A 166 6.49 -5.91 6.27
C VAL A 166 5.50 -7.05 6.49
N LEU A 167 5.96 -8.30 6.51
CA LEU A 167 5.11 -9.46 6.77
C LEU A 167 4.41 -9.33 8.12
N ASN A 168 5.14 -8.95 9.17
CA ASN A 168 4.53 -8.73 10.49
C ASN A 168 3.49 -7.61 10.49
N LEU A 169 3.74 -6.50 9.80
CA LEU A 169 2.74 -5.44 9.66
C LEU A 169 1.48 -5.94 8.95
N ILE A 170 1.63 -6.67 7.83
CA ILE A 170 0.51 -7.20 7.04
C ILE A 170 -0.25 -8.29 7.80
N ARG A 171 0.44 -9.16 8.56
CA ARG A 171 -0.19 -10.17 9.43
C ARG A 171 -1.09 -9.53 10.49
N LEU A 172 -0.64 -8.43 11.09
CA LEU A 172 -1.49 -7.68 12.03
C LEU A 172 -2.74 -7.15 11.33
N VAL A 173 -2.60 -6.58 10.12
CA VAL A 173 -3.74 -6.14 9.30
C VAL A 173 -4.68 -7.30 8.94
N LYS A 174 -4.11 -8.47 8.60
CA LYS A 174 -4.84 -9.68 8.20
C LYS A 174 -5.85 -10.10 9.26
N ASP A 175 -5.46 -10.02 10.53
CA ASP A 175 -6.22 -10.61 11.62
C ASP A 175 -6.99 -9.60 12.49
N SER A 176 -6.71 -8.29 12.37
CA SER A 176 -7.49 -7.23 13.05
C SER A 176 -8.95 -7.20 12.60
N LYS A 177 -9.90 -6.85 13.46
CA LYS A 177 -11.34 -6.75 13.16
C LYS A 177 -11.78 -5.36 12.74
N SER A 178 -10.97 -4.34 13.03
CA SER A 178 -11.24 -2.96 12.65
C SER A 178 -9.95 -2.23 12.22
N PRO A 179 -10.07 -1.11 11.48
CA PRO A 179 -8.95 -0.21 11.19
C PRO A 179 -8.25 0.33 12.45
N GLU A 180 -9.02 0.61 13.50
CA GLU A 180 -8.51 1.11 14.78
C GLU A 180 -7.64 0.06 15.45
N GLU A 181 -8.07 -1.20 15.45
CA GLU A 181 -7.27 -2.32 15.98
C GLU A 181 -5.95 -2.49 15.22
N VAL A 182 -5.91 -2.21 13.90
CA VAL A 182 -4.63 -2.20 13.16
C VAL A 182 -3.69 -1.15 13.73
N LEU A 183 -4.17 0.08 13.90
CA LEU A 183 -3.36 1.19 14.40
C LEU A 183 -2.92 0.96 15.85
N GLU A 184 -3.81 0.46 16.72
CA GLU A 184 -3.49 0.11 18.10
C GLU A 184 -2.38 -0.95 18.17
N ARG A 185 -2.51 -2.05 17.41
CA ARG A 185 -1.49 -3.12 17.39
C ARG A 185 -0.16 -2.63 16.85
N TRP A 186 -0.16 -1.74 15.87
CA TRP A 186 1.07 -1.11 15.38
C TRP A 186 1.65 -0.10 16.38
N LYS A 187 0.85 0.67 17.09
CA LYS A 187 1.30 1.59 18.16
C LYS A 187 1.97 0.85 19.31
N LEU A 188 1.50 -0.36 19.65
CA LEU A 188 2.18 -1.19 20.64
C LEU A 188 3.63 -1.53 20.23
N LYS A 189 3.89 -1.68 18.93
CA LYS A 189 5.22 -2.01 18.40
C LYS A 189 6.06 -0.77 18.06
N TYR A 190 5.43 0.29 17.54
CA TYR A 190 6.10 1.47 16.98
C TYR A 190 5.38 2.77 17.41
N PRO A 191 5.24 3.07 18.71
CA PRO A 191 4.31 4.08 19.22
C PRO A 191 4.50 5.46 18.59
N LEU A 192 5.67 6.07 18.80
CA LEU A 192 5.98 7.42 18.31
C LEU A 192 6.01 7.50 16.77
N LYS A 193 6.27 6.38 16.10
CA LYS A 193 6.41 6.34 14.64
C LYS A 193 5.03 6.28 13.96
N ILE A 194 4.11 5.48 14.51
CA ILE A 194 2.72 5.43 14.03
C ILE A 194 2.01 6.76 14.34
N GLU A 195 2.18 7.30 15.56
CA GLU A 195 1.65 8.62 15.90
C GLU A 195 2.14 9.72 14.97
N LYS A 196 3.44 9.71 14.62
CA LYS A 196 4.01 10.63 13.64
C LYS A 196 3.37 10.45 12.26
N ALA A 197 3.19 9.21 11.79
CA ALA A 197 2.59 8.94 10.48
C ALA A 197 1.13 9.40 10.42
N GLU A 198 0.33 9.13 11.46
CA GLU A 198 -1.05 9.60 11.58
C GLU A 198 -1.12 11.13 11.59
N ARG A 199 -0.28 11.80 12.38
CA ARG A 199 -0.24 13.26 12.45
C ARG A 199 0.07 13.87 11.08
N LEU A 200 1.08 13.37 10.39
CA LEU A 200 1.46 13.85 9.06
C LEU A 200 0.34 13.67 8.03
N LEU A 201 -0.37 12.55 8.08
CA LEU A 201 -1.54 12.31 7.23
C LEU A 201 -2.66 13.29 7.55
N TYR A 202 -2.99 13.47 8.83
CA TYR A 202 -4.06 14.36 9.28
C TYR A 202 -3.80 15.82 8.88
N GLU A 203 -2.60 16.34 9.14
CA GLU A 203 -2.18 17.69 8.76
C GLU A 203 -2.23 17.91 7.24
N TRP A 204 -1.94 16.87 6.46
CA TRP A 204 -2.01 16.92 5.02
C TRP A 204 -3.45 16.92 4.50
N LEU A 205 -4.30 16.00 4.96
CA LEU A 205 -5.72 15.95 4.57
C LEU A 205 -6.45 17.25 4.94
N THR A 206 -6.20 17.77 6.15
CA THR A 206 -6.74 19.06 6.59
C THR A 206 -6.32 20.20 5.65
N SER A 207 -5.07 20.21 5.21
CA SER A 207 -4.57 21.23 4.28
C SER A 207 -5.12 21.13 2.85
N LEU A 208 -5.69 19.99 2.46
CA LEU A 208 -6.33 19.82 1.15
C LEU A 208 -7.78 20.33 1.11
N GLY A 209 -8.34 20.75 2.25
CA GLY A 209 -9.74 21.18 2.34
C GLY A 209 -10.74 20.03 2.42
N ASP A 210 -10.27 18.79 2.53
CA ASP A 210 -11.08 17.58 2.50
C ASP A 210 -10.96 16.79 3.83
N ILE A 211 -11.93 17.04 4.73
CA ILE A 211 -12.80 16.05 5.41
C ILE A 211 -13.26 16.56 6.79
N LYS A 212 -14.60 16.69 6.91
CA LYS A 212 -15.38 16.61 8.15
C LYS A 212 -15.05 15.28 8.83
N ARG A 213 -14.57 15.34 10.06
CA ARG A 213 -14.12 14.19 10.85
C ARG A 213 -15.15 13.06 10.83
N PHE A 214 -14.61 11.85 10.92
CA PHE A 214 -15.20 10.74 11.67
C PHE A 214 -15.83 11.29 12.95
N ASP A 215 -17.14 11.47 12.91
CA ASP A 215 -18.01 11.45 14.08
C ASP A 215 -18.58 10.03 14.20
#